data_AF-A0A418XMH5-F1
#
_entry.id   AF-A0A418XMH5-F1
#
_cell.length_a   1.000
_cell.length_b   1.000
_cell.length_c   1.000
_cell.angle_alpha   90.00
_cell.angle_beta   90.00
_cell.angle_gamma   90.00
#
_symmetry.space_group_name_H-M   'P 1'
#
loop_
_entity.id
_entity.type
_entity.pdbx_description
1 polymer ?
#
loop_
_entity_poly.entity_id
_entity_poly.type
_entity_poly.pdbx_seq_one_letter_code
_entity_poly.pdbx_strand_id
1 'polypeptide(L)' 'MFGTKLKDLTPIREALATYMTRAAEKLRCQASLCGALQVGIQTQMQNPHKPRYANALTIALPTTICLLN' A
#
# COMPACT_ATOMS: atom_id res chain seq x y z
N MET A 1 10.95 6.99 6.28
CA MET A 1 11.82 5.98 6.93
C MET A 1 10.94 4.92 7.58
N PHE A 2 11.25 3.64 7.40
CA PHE A 2 10.66 2.57 8.21
C PHE A 2 11.26 2.61 9.62
N GLY A 3 10.49 2.21 10.64
CA GLY A 3 10.98 2.08 12.02
C GLY A 3 10.35 3.05 13.04
N THR A 4 9.70 4.12 12.60
CA THR A 4 8.97 5.03 13.49
C THR A 4 7.51 4.62 13.60
N LYS A 5 6.98 4.54 14.83
CA LYS A 5 5.55 4.28 15.05
C LYS A 5 4.76 5.52 14.68
N LEU A 6 3.91 5.39 13.66
CA LEU A 6 2.97 6.42 13.27
C LEU A 6 1.67 6.26 14.07
N LYS A 7 1.13 7.39 14.55
CA LYS A 7 -0.18 7.44 15.20
C LYS A 7 -1.20 8.21 14.36
N ASP A 8 -0.73 9.13 13.53
CA ASP A 8 -1.57 9.98 12.68
C ASP A 8 -1.77 9.38 11.30
N LEU A 9 -2.95 9.62 10.71
CA LEU A 9 -3.30 9.11 9.39
C LEU A 9 -2.62 9.86 8.24
N THR A 10 -2.31 11.15 8.42
CA THR A 10 -1.68 11.99 7.39
C THR A 10 -0.37 11.40 6.85
N PRO A 11 0.65 11.07 7.68
CA PRO A 11 1.90 10.50 7.17
C PRO A 11 1.69 9.11 6.53
N ILE A 12 0.67 8.36 6.95
CA ILE A 12 0.32 7.06 6.34
C ILE A 12 -0.22 7.28 4.92
N ARG A 13 -1.07 8.30 4.71
CA ARG A 13 -1.60 8.64 3.38
C ARG A 13 -0.52 9.10 2.42
N GLU A 14 0.41 9.93 2.87
CA GLU A 14 1.55 10.38 2.06
C GLU A 14 2.46 9.23 1.64
N ALA A 15 2.77 8.34 2.59
CA ALA A 15 3.53 7.13 2.32
C ALA A 15 2.80 6.24 1.31
N LEU A 16 1.49 6.04 1.49
CA LEU A 16 0.65 5.26 0.57
C LEU A 16 0.71 5.83 -0.85
N ALA A 17 0.47 7.14 -1.02
CA ALA A 17 0.55 7.80 -2.32
C ALA A 17 1.92 7.59 -2.99
N THR A 18 3.00 7.74 -2.23
CA THR A 18 4.37 7.53 -2.72
C THR A 18 4.60 6.10 -3.20
N TYR A 19 4.18 5.10 -2.41
CA TYR A 19 4.33 3.69 -2.79
C TYR A 19 3.48 3.32 -4.01
N MET A 20 2.26 3.84 -4.09
CA MET A 20 1.37 3.59 -5.22
C MET A 20 1.94 4.18 -6.52
N THR A 21 2.48 5.39 -6.49
CA THR A 21 3.15 5.99 -7.66
C THR A 21 4.32 5.14 -8.14
N ARG A 22 5.17 4.66 -7.22
CA ARG A 22 6.30 3.79 -7.59
C ARG A 22 5.86 2.44 -8.14
N ALA A 23 4.81 1.84 -7.58
CA ALA A 23 4.24 0.60 -8.11
C ALA A 23 3.67 0.80 -9.52
N ALA A 24 2.99 1.93 -9.75
CA ALA A 24 2.50 2.33 -11.06
C ALA A 24 3.62 2.48 -12.08
N GLU A 25 4.71 3.17 -11.73
CA GLU A 25 5.90 3.32 -12.58
C GLU A 25 6.48 1.96 -12.98
N LYS A 26 6.60 1.03 -12.03
CA LYS A 26 7.08 -0.34 -12.33
C LYS A 26 6.18 -1.07 -13.31
N LEU A 27 4.86 -1.03 -13.09
CA LEU A 27 3.89 -1.67 -13.98
C LEU A 27 3.98 -1.11 -15.41
N ARG A 28 4.14 0.22 -15.54
CA ARG A 28 4.36 0.86 -16.84
C ARG A 28 5.65 0.39 -17.52
N CYS A 29 6.77 0.38 -16.79
CA CYS A 29 8.05 -0.10 -17.33
C CYS A 29 7.98 -1.55 -17.80
N GLN A 30 7.09 -2.35 -17.21
CA GLN A 30 6.87 -3.75 -17.54
C GLN A 30 5.72 -3.96 -18.53
N ALA A 31 5.12 -2.89 -19.09
CA ALA A 31 3.94 -2.94 -19.95
C ALA A 31 2.80 -3.81 -19.38
N SER A 32 2.65 -3.81 -18.05
CA SER A 32 1.73 -4.68 -17.32
C SER A 32 0.48 -3.93 -16.87
N LEU A 33 -0.63 -4.66 -16.83
CA LEU A 33 -1.94 -4.18 -16.43
C LEU A 33 -2.25 -4.51 -14.97
N CYS A 34 -2.97 -3.62 -14.29
CA CYS A 34 -3.47 -3.85 -12.93
C CYS A 34 -4.99 -3.76 -12.88
N GLY A 35 -5.63 -4.80 -12.35
CA GLY A 35 -7.09 -4.87 -12.17
C GLY A 35 -7.57 -4.71 -10.73
N ALA A 36 -6.67 -4.78 -9.74
CA ALA A 36 -7.03 -4.67 -8.34
C ALA A 36 -5.87 -4.15 -7.48
N LEU A 37 -6.22 -3.41 -6.44
CA LEU A 37 -5.30 -2.90 -5.43
C LEU A 37 -5.58 -3.55 -4.09
N GLN A 38 -4.55 -4.02 -3.39
CA GLN A 38 -4.67 -4.47 -2.00
C GLN A 38 -3.79 -3.59 -1.09
N VAL A 39 -4.38 -3.11 0.00
CA VAL A 39 -3.69 -2.33 1.04
C VAL A 39 -3.85 -3.04 2.37
N GLY A 40 -2.72 -3.42 2.99
CA GLY A 40 -2.68 -4.06 4.30
C GLY A 40 -2.06 -3.16 5.37
N ILE A 41 -2.63 -3.20 6.57
CA ILE A 41 -2.08 -2.57 7.77
C ILE A 41 -1.88 -3.64 8.82
N GLN A 42 -0.70 -3.66 9.42
CA GLN A 42 -0.37 -4.58 10.51
C GLN A 42 0.47 -3.90 11.58
N THR A 43 0.27 -4.29 12.83
CA THR A 43 1.13 -3.93 13.96
C THR A 43 2.42 -4.75 13.95
N GLN A 44 3.45 -4.26 14.63
CA GLN A 44 4.73 -4.97 14.76
C GLN A 44 4.53 -6.39 15.36
N MET A 45 4.88 -7.42 14.58
CA MET A 45 4.70 -8.83 14.95
C MET A 45 5.60 -9.29 16.12
N GLN A 46 6.76 -8.65 16.27
CA GLN A 46 7.83 -9.06 17.20
C GLN A 46 7.61 -8.70 18.67
N ASN A 47 6.46 -8.14 19.05
CA ASN A 47 6.14 -7.88 20.46
C ASN A 47 5.08 -8.88 20.96
N PRO A 48 5.48 -9.95 21.68
CA PRO A 48 4.55 -10.98 22.15
C PRO A 48 3.56 -10.49 23.23
N HIS A 49 3.82 -9.36 23.88
CA HIS A 49 2.97 -8.81 24.95
C HIS A 49 1.96 -7.76 24.49
N LYS A 50 1.91 -7.42 23.19
CA LYS A 50 0.98 -6.42 22.66
C LYS A 50 -0.08 -7.06 21.76
N PRO A 51 -1.32 -6.52 21.77
CA PRO A 51 -2.35 -6.99 20.87
C PRO A 51 -1.89 -6.81 19.42
N ARG A 52 -2.07 -7.87 18.63
CA ARG A 52 -1.74 -7.88 17.22
C ARG A 52 -2.96 -7.45 16.44
N TYR A 53 -2.76 -6.55 15.50
CA TYR A 53 -3.75 -6.16 14.51
C TYR A 53 -3.16 -6.40 13.13
N ALA A 54 -3.95 -7.03 12.27
CA ALA A 54 -3.67 -7.16 10.85
C ALA A 54 -5.02 -7.08 10.13
N ASN A 55 -5.12 -6.20 9.15
CA ASN A 55 -6.29 -6.08 8.30
C ASN A 55 -5.85 -5.64 6.90
N ALA A 56 -6.60 -6.05 5.89
CA ALA A 56 -6.34 -5.67 4.51
C ALA A 56 -7.64 -5.39 3.77
N LEU A 57 -7.59 -4.43 2.87
CA LEU A 57 -8.67 -4.09 1.97
C LEU A 57 -8.20 -4.29 0.53
N THR A 58 -8.99 -5.04 -0.25
CA THR A 58 -8.80 -5.18 -1.69
C THR A 58 -9.90 -4.42 -2.43
N ILE A 59 -9.51 -3.60 -3.40
CA ILE A 59 -10.41 -2.83 -4.24
C ILE A 59 -10.15 -3.21 -5.69
N ALA A 60 -11.20 -3.64 -6.41
CA ALA A 60 -11.14 -3.81 -7.86
C ALA A 60 -11.10 -2.42 -8.52
N LEU A 61 -10.19 -2.24 -9.47
CA LEU A 61 -10.11 -1.00 -10.23
C LEU A 61 -11.24 -0.99 -11.28
N PRO A 62 -12.02 0.09 -11.40
CA PRO A 62 -13.17 0.16 -12.29
C PRO A 62 -12.79 0.01 -13.77
N THR A 63 -11.54 0.34 -14.10
CA THR A 63 -10.93 0.05 -15.39
C THR A 63 -9.61 -0.64 -15.12
N THR A 64 -9.21 -1.58 -15.97
CA THR A 64 -7.84 -2.11 -15.93
C THR A 64 -6.90 -1.02 -16.40
N ILE A 65 -6.48 -0.18 -15.46
CA ILE A 65 -5.64 0.96 -15.76
C ILE A 65 -4.23 0.39 -15.92
N CYS A 66 -3.80 0.23 -17.17
CA CYS A 66 -2.43 0.53 -17.49
C CYS A 66 -2.29 2.00 -17.09
N LEU A 67 -1.52 2.34 -16.06
CA LEU A 67 -1.35 3.73 -15.62
C LEU A 67 -0.61 4.58 -16.69
N LEU A 68 -0.63 4.17 -17.95
CA LEU A 68 -0.06 4.79 -19.14
C LEU A 68 -0.41 6.28 -19.20
N ASN A 69 0.66 7.07 -19.20
CA ASN A 69 0.78 8.20 -20.10
C ASN A 69 1.17 7.65 -21.47
#